data_AF-A0A958SDJ2-F1
#
_entry.id   AF-A0A958SDJ2-F1
#
_cell.length_a   1.000
_cell.length_b   1.000
_cell.length_c   1.000
_cell.angle_alpha   90.00
_cell.angle_beta   90.00
_cell.angle_gamma   90.00
#
_symmetry.space_group_name_H-M   'P 1'
#
loop_
_entity.id
_entity.type
_entity.pdbx_description
1 polymer ?
#
loop_
_entity_poly.entity_id
_entity_poly.type
_entity_poly.pdbx_seq_one_letter_code
_entity_poly.pdbx_strand_id
1 'polypeptide(L)'
;MDKSVVKAALGIVSLAALSFTVLLSFFNYEIHPVLWVLDIVIVLGSFAWYVVTQNLVSYVAKRLVEAVVVLFIISTLTFLLVRFIPGGPFDEEKALPPEVMANIEAKYHLNEPILTQYWYYISGIAQGDLGESYKYIGRNVTDIISESLPNTLQLGIYALIICYLIGIPLGIIAAARHNTLIDNATMTFAISGVSLPSFLVGAIAVYFMS
;
A
#
# COMPACT_ATOMS: atom_id res chain seq x y z
N MET A 1 33.95 6.05 9.87
CA MET A 1 33.16 6.88 8.94
C MET A 1 31.80 6.22 8.78
N ASP A 2 30.71 6.90 9.11
CA ASP A 2 29.36 6.34 9.03
C ASP A 2 29.00 5.99 7.57
N LYS A 3 28.47 4.79 7.34
CA LYS A 3 28.05 4.33 6.01
C LYS A 3 26.98 5.24 5.41
N SER A 4 26.19 5.93 6.23
CA SER A 4 25.21 6.92 5.78
C SER A 4 25.87 8.14 5.11
N VAL A 5 26.95 8.66 5.71
CA VAL A 5 27.71 9.83 5.23
C VAL A 5 28.43 9.50 3.93
N VAL A 6 28.98 8.29 3.80
CA VAL A 6 29.62 7.83 2.55
C VAL A 6 28.59 7.70 1.43
N LYS A 7 27.39 7.19 1.72
CA LYS A 7 26.29 7.10 0.73
C LYS A 7 25.82 8.47 0.26
N ALA A 8 25.64 9.41 1.17
CA ALA A 8 25.25 10.78 0.84
C ALA A 8 26.33 11.50 0.01
N ALA A 9 27.60 11.35 0.38
CA ALA A 9 28.72 11.96 -0.35
C ALA A 9 28.82 11.42 -1.79
N LEU A 10 28.71 10.10 -2.01
CA LEU A 10 28.76 9.51 -3.34
C LEU A 10 27.58 9.95 -4.23
N GLY A 11 26.36 10.04 -3.68
CA GLY A 11 25.20 10.53 -4.40
C GLY A 11 25.33 12.00 -4.82
N ILE A 12 25.82 12.85 -3.92
CA ILE A 12 26.06 14.28 -4.18
C ILE A 12 27.15 14.46 -5.25
N VAL A 13 28.25 13.69 -5.17
CA VAL A 13 29.34 13.75 -6.16
C VAL A 13 28.87 13.31 -7.55
N SER A 14 28.08 12.24 -7.64
CA SER A 14 27.53 11.77 -8.93
C SER A 14 26.55 12.77 -9.56
N LEU A 15 25.69 13.40 -8.75
CA LEU A 15 24.75 14.42 -9.23
C LEU A 15 25.46 15.71 -9.61
N ALA A 16 26.51 16.10 -8.88
CA ALA A 16 27.32 17.27 -9.18
C ALA A 16 28.10 17.11 -10.49
N ALA A 17 28.68 15.92 -10.74
CA ALA A 17 29.36 15.61 -12.00
C ALA A 17 28.41 15.71 -13.20
N LEU A 18 27.24 15.07 -13.11
CA LEU A 18 26.21 15.13 -14.15
C LEU A 18 25.71 16.57 -14.39
N SER A 19 25.46 17.32 -13.30
CA SER A 19 25.01 18.71 -13.39
C SER A 19 26.05 19.63 -14.02
N PHE A 20 27.34 19.38 -13.79
CA PHE A 20 28.44 20.17 -14.35
C PHE A 20 28.58 19.96 -15.88
N THR A 21 28.56 18.70 -16.35
CA THR A 21 28.65 18.40 -17.78
C THR A 21 27.42 18.91 -18.54
N VAL A 22 26.22 18.76 -17.94
CA VAL A 22 24.98 19.31 -18.49
C VAL A 22 25.02 20.84 -18.54
N LEU A 23 25.52 21.51 -17.49
CA LEU A 23 25.66 22.97 -17.45
C LEU A 23 26.59 23.50 -18.54
N LEU A 24 27.74 22.84 -18.75
CA LEU A 24 28.66 23.23 -19.83
C LEU A 24 28.04 23.10 -21.23
N SER A 25 27.14 22.13 -21.43
CA SER A 25 26.40 21.99 -22.70
C SER A 25 25.46 23.16 -22.99
N PHE A 26 24.90 23.81 -21.97
CA PHE A 26 24.04 25.01 -22.14
C PHE A 26 24.82 26.25 -22.61
N PHE A 27 26.13 26.29 -22.38
CA PHE A 27 27.00 27.38 -22.84
C PHE A 27 27.60 27.10 -24.24
N ASN A 28 27.06 26.15 -25.00
CA ASN A 28 27.58 25.70 -26.30
C ASN A 28 29.05 25.28 -26.27
N TYR A 29 29.52 24.76 -25.13
CA TYR A 29 30.85 24.18 -25.05
C TYR A 29 30.86 22.79 -25.71
N GLU A 30 31.80 22.52 -26.61
CA GLU A 30 31.95 21.19 -27.22
C GLU A 30 32.51 20.19 -26.19
N ILE A 31 31.62 19.38 -25.62
CA ILE A 31 31.99 18.31 -24.68
C ILE A 31 32.57 17.13 -25.47
N HIS A 32 33.79 16.73 -25.16
CA HIS A 32 34.39 15.54 -25.77
C HIS A 32 33.56 14.28 -25.46
N PRO A 33 33.29 13.38 -26.43
CA PRO A 33 32.42 12.21 -26.23
C PRO A 33 32.79 11.30 -25.05
N VAL A 34 34.07 11.26 -24.71
CA VAL A 34 34.60 10.49 -23.57
C VAL A 34 34.03 10.96 -22.23
N LEU A 35 33.74 12.26 -22.07
CA LEU A 35 33.20 12.80 -20.82
C LEU A 35 31.75 12.34 -20.59
N TRP A 36 30.94 12.29 -21.65
CA TRP A 36 29.60 11.71 -21.60
C TRP A 36 29.61 10.23 -21.18
N VAL A 37 30.57 9.46 -21.69
CA VAL A 37 30.72 8.04 -21.34
C VAL A 37 31.12 7.90 -19.87
N LEU A 38 32.05 8.73 -19.38
CA LEU A 38 32.48 8.72 -17.98
C LEU A 38 31.34 9.07 -17.02
N ASP A 39 30.52 10.07 -17.34
CA ASP A 39 29.36 10.43 -16.51
C ASP A 39 28.33 9.30 -16.44
N ILE A 40 28.04 8.64 -17.57
CA ILE A 40 27.14 7.48 -17.60
C ILE A 40 27.69 6.36 -16.72
N VAL A 41 28.99 6.06 -16.82
CA VAL A 41 29.63 5.02 -16.00
C VAL A 41 29.61 5.38 -14.50
N ILE A 42 29.84 6.65 -14.16
CA ILE A 42 29.82 7.13 -12.76
C ILE A 42 28.40 7.07 -12.18
N VAL A 43 27.40 7.54 -12.94
CA VAL A 43 25.99 7.53 -12.50
C VAL A 43 25.49 6.09 -12.36
N LEU A 44 25.72 5.23 -13.35
CA LEU A 44 25.31 3.83 -13.31
C LEU A 44 26.06 3.05 -12.22
N GLY A 45 27.36 3.30 -12.04
CA GLY A 45 28.16 2.68 -10.99
C GLY A 45 27.71 3.11 -9.60
N SER A 46 27.42 4.40 -9.40
CA SER A 46 26.93 4.93 -8.12
C SER A 46 25.52 4.41 -7.81
N PHE A 47 24.65 4.30 -8.82
CA PHE A 47 23.33 3.72 -8.70
C PHE A 47 23.39 2.21 -8.38
N ALA A 48 24.19 1.45 -9.12
CA ALA A 48 24.40 0.02 -8.86
C ALA A 48 25.01 -0.21 -7.47
N TRP A 49 26.01 0.57 -7.08
CA TRP A 49 26.57 0.56 -5.73
C TRP A 49 25.52 0.90 -4.67
N TYR A 50 24.68 1.92 -4.90
CA TYR A 50 23.59 2.28 -4.00
C TYR A 50 22.62 1.11 -3.82
N VAL A 51 22.15 0.51 -4.92
CA VAL A 51 21.24 -0.65 -4.90
C VAL A 51 21.88 -1.85 -4.20
N VAL A 52 23.15 -2.17 -4.47
CA VAL A 52 23.88 -3.28 -3.85
C VAL A 52 24.13 -3.03 -2.35
N THR A 53 24.33 -1.78 -1.94
CA THR A 53 24.57 -1.41 -0.53
C THR A 53 23.27 -1.21 0.27
N GLN A 54 22.11 -1.26 -0.39
CA GLN A 54 20.84 -1.42 0.30
C GLN A 54 20.67 -2.90 0.63
N ASN A 55 20.52 -3.22 1.92
CA ASN A 55 20.06 -4.55 2.32
C ASN A 55 18.56 -4.67 2.01
N LEU A 56 18.19 -4.59 0.73
CA LEU A 56 16.80 -4.70 0.25
C LEU A 56 16.14 -5.97 0.78
N VAL A 57 16.90 -7.06 0.85
CA VAL A 57 16.44 -8.32 1.45
C VAL A 57 16.09 -8.14 2.93
N SER A 58 16.93 -7.46 3.72
CA SER A 58 16.65 -7.18 5.14
C SER A 58 15.47 -6.22 5.30
N TYR A 59 15.34 -5.23 4.42
CA TYR A 59 14.22 -4.29 4.43
C TYR A 59 12.90 -4.96 4.08
N VAL A 60 12.86 -5.73 2.99
CA VAL A 60 11.67 -6.49 2.57
C VAL A 60 11.32 -7.53 3.62
N ALA A 61 12.28 -8.27 4.16
CA ALA A 61 12.05 -9.22 5.25
C ALA A 61 11.46 -8.52 6.49
N LYS A 62 12.01 -7.37 6.89
CA LYS A 62 11.47 -6.57 7.99
C LYS A 62 10.03 -6.14 7.73
N ARG A 63 9.72 -5.70 6.51
CA ARG A 63 8.37 -5.30 6.11
C ARG A 63 7.39 -6.47 6.08
N LEU A 64 7.81 -7.64 5.64
CA LEU A 64 7.00 -8.86 5.69
C LEU A 64 6.70 -9.27 7.14
N VAL A 65 7.69 -9.20 8.03
CA VAL A 65 7.49 -9.48 9.46
C VAL A 65 6.53 -8.46 10.08
N GLU A 66 6.72 -7.17 9.81
CA GLU A 66 5.79 -6.11 10.25
C GLU A 66 4.36 -6.38 9.76
N ALA A 67 4.18 -6.76 8.49
CA ALA A 67 2.87 -7.09 7.93
C ALA A 67 2.23 -8.29 8.62
N VAL A 68 2.99 -9.37 8.86
CA VAL A 68 2.48 -10.56 9.59
C VAL A 68 2.07 -10.20 11.01
N VAL A 69 2.86 -9.40 11.72
CA VAL A 69 2.55 -8.94 13.08
C VAL A 69 1.28 -8.08 13.09
N VAL A 70 1.14 -7.15 12.14
CA VAL A 70 -0.06 -6.32 12.03
C VAL A 70 -1.29 -7.18 11.73
N LEU A 71 -1.20 -8.11 10.78
CA LEU A 71 -2.29 -9.02 10.46
C LEU A 71 -2.68 -9.88 11.67
N PHE A 72 -1.71 -10.41 12.40
CA PHE A 72 -1.95 -11.19 13.62
C PHE A 72 -2.65 -10.36 14.71
N ILE A 73 -2.20 -9.13 14.94
CA ILE A 73 -2.83 -8.24 15.92
C ILE A 73 -4.26 -7.92 15.50
N ILE A 74 -4.47 -7.55 14.23
CA ILE A 74 -5.81 -7.23 13.71
C ILE A 74 -6.72 -8.46 13.77
N SER A 75 -6.27 -9.64 13.34
CA SER A 75 -7.09 -10.86 13.39
C SER A 75 -7.46 -11.23 14.82
N THR A 76 -6.52 -11.11 15.77
CA THR A 76 -6.78 -11.35 17.20
C THR A 76 -7.79 -10.34 17.75
N LEU A 77 -7.60 -9.06 17.45
CA LEU A 77 -8.52 -8.00 17.88
C LEU A 77 -9.91 -8.20 17.29
N THR A 78 -10.02 -8.53 15.99
CA THR A 78 -11.30 -8.81 15.33
C THR A 78 -11.98 -10.04 15.94
N PHE A 79 -11.23 -11.12 16.20
CA PHE A 79 -11.76 -12.32 16.86
C PHE A 79 -12.36 -11.99 18.23
N LEU A 80 -11.62 -11.24 19.05
CA LEU A 80 -12.11 -10.79 20.36
C LEU A 80 -13.32 -9.89 20.22
N LEU A 81 -13.27 -8.90 19.31
CA LEU A 81 -14.33 -7.92 19.11
C LEU A 81 -15.65 -8.60 18.70
N VAL A 82 -15.61 -9.56 17.77
CA VAL A 82 -16.79 -10.35 17.37
C VAL A 82 -17.36 -11.15 18.54
N ARG A 83 -16.53 -11.64 19.47
CA ARG A 83 -17.00 -12.37 20.66
C ARG A 83 -17.48 -11.46 21.80
N PHE A 84 -16.99 -10.22 21.85
CA PHE A 84 -17.41 -9.22 22.84
C PHE A 84 -18.71 -8.51 22.47
N ILE A 85 -19.06 -8.42 21.18
CA ILE A 85 -20.34 -7.85 20.75
C ILE A 85 -21.46 -8.83 21.14
N PRO A 86 -22.45 -8.41 21.97
CA PRO A 86 -23.65 -9.20 22.20
C PRO A 86 -24.53 -9.16 20.94
N GLY A 87 -24.85 -10.33 20.39
CA GLY A 87 -25.58 -10.50 19.12
C GLY A 87 -24.67 -11.08 18.05
N GLY A 88 -24.54 -12.41 18.05
CA GLY A 88 -23.79 -13.14 17.04
C GLY A 88 -24.48 -13.10 15.66
N PRO A 89 -23.78 -13.42 14.57
CA PRO A 89 -24.35 -13.49 13.23
C PRO A 89 -25.48 -14.52 13.07
N PHE A 90 -25.69 -15.38 14.09
CA PHE A 90 -26.77 -16.36 14.16
C PHE A 90 -27.92 -15.94 15.09
N ASP A 91 -27.78 -14.80 15.78
CA ASP A 91 -28.80 -14.20 16.66
C ASP A 91 -29.70 -13.23 15.88
N GLU A 92 -30.02 -13.54 14.61
CA GLU A 92 -30.92 -12.70 13.81
C GLU A 92 -32.30 -12.55 14.48
N GLU A 93 -33.04 -11.48 14.15
CA GLU A 93 -34.41 -11.20 14.65
C GLU A 93 -35.39 -12.37 14.52
N LYS A 94 -35.06 -13.38 13.69
CA LYS A 94 -35.82 -14.60 13.52
C LYS A 94 -35.12 -15.75 14.24
N ALA A 95 -35.63 -16.12 15.42
CA ALA A 95 -35.14 -17.26 16.19
C ALA A 95 -35.10 -18.52 15.32
N LEU A 96 -33.90 -19.06 15.09
CA LEU A 96 -33.71 -20.32 14.38
C LEU A 96 -34.27 -21.47 15.24
N PRO A 97 -34.84 -22.52 14.63
CA PRO A 97 -35.25 -23.72 15.36
C PRO A 97 -34.08 -24.27 16.20
N PRO A 98 -34.31 -24.76 17.42
CA PRO A 98 -33.25 -25.23 18.32
C PRO A 98 -32.33 -26.29 17.70
N GLU A 99 -32.88 -27.15 16.84
CA GLU A 99 -32.14 -28.19 16.12
C GLU A 99 -31.17 -27.59 15.08
N VAL A 100 -31.54 -26.48 14.44
CA VAL A 100 -30.68 -25.79 13.47
C VAL A 100 -29.56 -25.05 14.21
N MET A 101 -29.86 -24.44 15.35
CA MET A 101 -28.86 -23.77 16.18
C MET A 101 -27.81 -24.77 16.70
N ALA A 102 -28.22 -25.93 17.22
CA ALA A 102 -27.29 -26.96 17.69
C ALA A 102 -26.35 -27.47 16.57
N ASN A 103 -26.88 -27.60 15.35
CA ASN A 103 -26.08 -27.97 14.18
C ASN A 103 -25.09 -26.87 13.77
N ILE A 104 -25.48 -25.59 13.87
CA ILE A 104 -24.61 -24.44 13.62
C ILE A 104 -23.51 -24.37 14.67
N GLU A 105 -23.85 -24.50 15.96
CA GLU A 105 -22.88 -24.48 17.05
C GLU A 105 -21.85 -25.60 16.94
N ALA A 106 -22.28 -26.80 16.53
CA ALA A 106 -21.39 -27.91 16.23
C ALA A 106 -20.51 -27.63 14.99
N LYS A 107 -21.10 -27.13 13.89
CA LYS A 107 -20.38 -26.83 12.64
C LYS A 107 -19.31 -25.75 12.85
N TYR A 108 -19.61 -24.70 13.61
CA TYR A 108 -18.69 -23.57 13.86
C TYR A 108 -17.88 -23.70 15.16
N HIS A 109 -17.99 -24.83 15.86
CA HIS A 109 -17.27 -25.13 17.12
C HIS A 109 -17.55 -24.08 18.21
N LEU A 110 -18.72 -23.44 18.17
CA LEU A 110 -19.12 -22.39 19.10
C LEU A 110 -19.27 -22.92 20.55
N ASN A 111 -19.45 -24.24 20.69
CA ASN A 111 -19.59 -24.98 21.94
C ASN A 111 -18.26 -25.30 22.65
N GLU A 112 -17.12 -25.05 22.01
CA GLU A 112 -15.81 -25.33 22.60
C GLU A 112 -15.26 -24.16 23.43
N PRO A 113 -14.25 -24.38 24.30
CA PRO A 113 -13.57 -23.28 24.99
C PRO A 113 -13.02 -22.23 24.02
N ILE A 114 -13.08 -20.96 24.42
CA ILE A 114 -12.67 -19.81 23.57
C ILE A 114 -11.23 -19.96 23.05
N LEU A 115 -10.32 -20.51 23.86
CA LEU A 115 -8.95 -20.76 23.42
C LEU A 115 -8.87 -21.78 22.27
N THR A 116 -9.70 -22.83 22.29
CA THR A 116 -9.71 -23.84 21.23
C THR A 116 -10.27 -23.26 19.94
N GLN A 117 -11.35 -22.46 20.03
CA GLN A 117 -11.89 -21.71 18.88
C GLN A 117 -10.85 -20.78 18.26
N TYR A 118 -10.08 -20.07 19.09
CA TYR A 118 -9.00 -19.20 18.62
C TYR A 118 -7.87 -19.99 17.95
N TRP A 119 -7.53 -21.17 18.47
CA TRP A 119 -6.51 -22.03 17.88
C TRP A 119 -6.92 -22.53 16.49
N TYR A 120 -8.16 -23.00 16.32
CA TYR A 120 -8.68 -23.38 14.99
C TYR A 120 -8.70 -22.19 14.04
N TYR A 121 -9.10 -21.01 14.50
CA TYR A 121 -9.11 -19.79 13.70
C TYR A 121 -7.72 -19.39 13.20
N ILE A 122 -6.72 -19.28 14.08
CA ILE A 122 -5.36 -18.90 13.69
C ILE A 122 -4.67 -19.98 12.86
N SER A 123 -4.87 -21.26 13.18
CA SER A 123 -4.29 -22.35 12.41
C SER A 123 -4.89 -22.47 11.00
N GLY A 124 -6.19 -22.21 10.85
CA GLY A 124 -6.85 -22.06 9.54
C GLY A 124 -6.25 -20.92 8.74
N ILE A 125 -6.14 -19.72 9.33
CA ILE A 125 -5.53 -18.55 8.67
C ILE A 125 -4.10 -18.85 8.23
N ALA A 126 -3.31 -19.51 9.08
CA ALA A 126 -1.94 -19.87 8.77
C ALA A 126 -1.82 -20.87 7.59
N GLN A 127 -2.85 -21.67 7.34
CA GLN A 127 -2.96 -22.60 6.21
C GLN A 127 -3.59 -21.94 4.96
N GLY A 128 -4.00 -20.67 5.06
CA GLY A 128 -4.69 -19.95 3.99
C GLY A 128 -6.21 -20.19 3.94
N ASP A 129 -6.76 -20.87 4.95
CA ASP A 129 -8.21 -21.06 5.11
C ASP A 129 -8.78 -19.95 6.01
N LEU A 130 -9.52 -19.03 5.40
CA LEU A 130 -10.17 -17.92 6.10
C LEU A 130 -11.56 -18.31 6.65
N GLY A 131 -12.02 -19.53 6.39
CA GLY A 131 -13.33 -20.05 6.80
C GLY A 131 -14.50 -19.57 5.94
N GLU A 132 -15.70 -19.96 6.35
CA GLU A 132 -16.96 -19.54 5.74
C GLU A 132 -17.35 -18.11 6.17
N SER A 133 -18.00 -17.38 5.26
CA SER A 133 -18.53 -16.06 5.56
C SER A 133 -19.75 -16.14 6.46
N TYR A 134 -19.70 -15.45 7.61
CA TYR A 134 -20.87 -15.29 8.48
C TYR A 134 -22.00 -14.45 7.84
N LYS A 135 -21.69 -13.67 6.79
CA LYS A 135 -22.68 -12.86 6.06
C LYS A 135 -23.26 -13.58 4.85
N TYR A 136 -22.42 -14.34 4.13
CA TYR A 136 -22.80 -15.08 2.93
C TYR A 136 -22.72 -16.58 3.21
N ILE A 137 -23.81 -17.14 3.75
CA ILE A 137 -23.89 -18.54 4.16
C ILE A 137 -23.52 -19.46 2.98
N GLY A 138 -22.60 -20.42 3.23
CA GLY A 138 -22.16 -21.40 2.24
C GLY A 138 -21.07 -20.91 1.28
N ARG A 139 -20.50 -19.72 1.51
CA ARG A 139 -19.40 -19.17 0.71
C ARG A 139 -18.16 -18.95 1.55
N ASN A 140 -17.00 -19.41 1.06
CA ASN A 140 -15.73 -19.19 1.73
C ASN A 140 -15.27 -17.74 1.58
N VAL A 141 -14.64 -17.20 2.61
CA VAL A 141 -14.06 -15.86 2.60
C VAL A 141 -12.92 -15.78 1.57
N THR A 142 -12.12 -16.83 1.43
CA THR A 142 -11.05 -16.92 0.43
C THR A 142 -11.58 -16.72 -0.99
N ASP A 143 -12.72 -17.33 -1.33
CA ASP A 143 -13.34 -17.20 -2.66
C ASP A 143 -13.80 -15.76 -2.91
N ILE A 144 -14.49 -15.15 -1.93
CA ILE A 144 -14.97 -13.76 -2.00
C ILE A 144 -13.81 -12.79 -2.22
N ILE A 145 -12.71 -12.96 -1.49
CA ILE A 145 -11.51 -12.13 -1.62
C ILE A 145 -10.88 -12.35 -3.00
N SER A 146 -10.74 -13.60 -3.44
CA SER A 146 -10.13 -13.93 -4.72
C SER A 146 -10.87 -13.34 -5.92
N GLU A 147 -12.20 -13.25 -5.85
CA GLU A 147 -13.02 -12.62 -6.89
C GLU A 147 -12.92 -11.09 -6.87
N SER A 148 -12.75 -10.50 -5.68
CA SER A 148 -12.71 -9.04 -5.51
C SER A 148 -11.31 -8.47 -5.78
N LEU A 149 -10.26 -9.27 -5.53
CA LEU A 149 -8.86 -8.85 -5.62
C LEU A 149 -8.48 -8.30 -7.00
N PRO A 150 -8.85 -8.91 -8.14
CA PRO A 150 -8.55 -8.37 -9.46
C PRO A 150 -9.15 -6.98 -9.69
N ASN A 151 -10.37 -6.74 -9.22
CA ASN A 151 -11.04 -5.45 -9.37
C ASN A 151 -10.33 -4.37 -8.54
N THR A 152 -9.97 -4.68 -7.29
CA THR A 152 -9.19 -3.76 -6.44
C THR A 152 -7.82 -3.46 -7.05
N LEU A 153 -7.16 -4.48 -7.60
CA LEU A 153 -5.85 -4.33 -8.23
C LEU A 153 -5.93 -3.44 -9.47
N GLN A 154 -6.92 -3.65 -10.34
CA GLN A 154 -7.13 -2.82 -11.53
C GLN A 154 -7.37 -1.35 -11.14
N LEU A 155 -8.27 -1.09 -10.20
CA LEU A 155 -8.53 0.26 -9.70
C LEU A 155 -7.28 0.90 -9.10
N GLY A 156 -6.51 0.15 -8.32
CA GLY A 156 -5.24 0.60 -7.77
C GLY A 156 -4.21 0.97 -8.84
N ILE A 157 -4.09 0.14 -9.88
CA ILE A 157 -3.19 0.40 -11.01
C ILE A 157 -3.60 1.67 -11.76
N TYR A 158 -4.89 1.84 -12.08
CA TYR A 158 -5.36 3.06 -12.74
C TYR A 158 -5.12 4.31 -11.88
N ALA A 159 -5.38 4.22 -10.57
CA ALA A 159 -5.09 5.32 -9.65
C ALA A 159 -3.60 5.68 -9.62
N LEU A 160 -2.71 4.67 -9.61
CA LEU A 160 -1.27 4.88 -9.67
C LEU A 160 -0.86 5.56 -10.99
N ILE A 161 -1.36 5.09 -12.12
CA ILE A 161 -1.05 5.69 -13.43
C ILE A 161 -1.45 7.17 -13.44
N ILE A 162 -2.67 7.49 -13.00
CA ILE A 162 -3.15 8.87 -12.93
C ILE A 162 -2.28 9.71 -11.98
N CYS A 163 -1.93 9.17 -10.82
CA CYS A 163 -1.05 9.83 -9.85
C CYS A 163 0.34 10.13 -10.44
N TYR A 164 0.93 9.16 -11.14
CA TYR A 164 2.23 9.33 -11.79
C TYR A 164 2.17 10.35 -12.94
N LEU A 165 1.12 10.32 -13.77
CA LEU A 165 1.00 11.19 -14.94
C LEU A 165 0.59 12.62 -14.60
N ILE A 166 -0.17 12.82 -13.52
CA ILE A 166 -0.73 14.13 -13.17
C ILE A 166 -0.09 14.66 -11.88
N GLY A 167 -0.10 13.86 -10.82
CA GLY A 167 0.37 14.26 -9.49
C GLY A 167 1.85 14.64 -9.47
N ILE A 168 2.72 13.80 -10.07
CA ILE A 168 4.17 14.08 -10.09
C ILE A 168 4.50 15.33 -10.91
N PRO A 169 4.05 15.49 -12.17
CA PRO A 169 4.35 16.71 -12.93
C PRO A 169 3.82 17.97 -12.26
N LEU A 170 2.59 17.95 -11.72
CA LEU A 170 2.06 19.11 -10.98
C LEU A 170 2.90 19.42 -9.74
N GLY A 171 3.35 18.40 -9.00
CA GLY A 171 4.25 18.57 -7.86
C GLY A 171 5.61 19.17 -8.27
N ILE A 172 6.19 18.70 -9.37
CA ILE A 172 7.45 19.24 -9.92
C ILE A 172 7.27 20.71 -10.35
N ILE A 173 6.18 21.04 -11.04
CA ILE A 173 5.89 22.41 -11.49
C ILE A 173 5.70 23.35 -10.30
N ALA A 174 4.94 22.93 -9.29
CA ALA A 174 4.73 23.72 -8.08
C ALA A 174 6.05 23.98 -7.34
N ALA A 175 6.89 22.95 -7.20
CA ALA A 175 8.21 23.08 -6.58
C ALA A 175 9.18 23.97 -7.39
N ALA A 176 9.18 23.84 -8.72
CA ALA A 176 10.04 24.63 -9.60
C ALA A 176 9.65 26.11 -9.67
N ARG A 177 8.36 26.43 -9.45
CA ARG A 177 7.82 27.81 -9.47
C ARG A 177 7.30 28.22 -8.11
N HIS A 178 8.10 27.99 -7.08
CA HIS A 178 7.73 28.25 -5.70
C HIS A 178 7.31 29.72 -5.46
N ASN A 179 6.30 29.94 -4.61
CA ASN A 179 5.71 31.26 -4.29
C ASN A 179 5.11 32.01 -5.50
N THR A 180 4.78 31.30 -6.58
CA THR A 180 4.04 31.88 -7.69
C THR A 180 2.56 31.54 -7.61
N LEU A 181 1.73 32.20 -8.44
CA LEU A 181 0.31 31.87 -8.55
C LEU A 181 0.06 30.40 -8.94
N ILE A 182 1.00 29.79 -9.68
CA ILE A 182 0.89 28.39 -10.13
C ILE A 182 1.09 27.44 -8.94
N ASP A 183 2.06 27.73 -8.07
CA ASP A 183 2.29 26.98 -6.82
C ASP A 183 1.05 27.06 -5.92
N ASN A 184 0.56 28.27 -5.64
CA ASN A 184 -0.61 28.49 -4.80
C ASN A 184 -1.88 27.82 -5.35
N ALA A 185 -2.11 27.88 -6.66
CA ALA A 185 -3.26 27.23 -7.29
C ALA A 185 -3.18 25.70 -7.20
N THR A 186 -2.01 25.13 -7.49
CA THR A 186 -1.77 23.68 -7.42
C THR A 186 -1.92 23.16 -6.00
N MET A 187 -1.35 23.88 -5.02
CA MET A 187 -1.45 23.53 -3.61
C MET A 187 -2.88 23.63 -3.08
N THR A 188 -3.61 24.67 -3.47
CA THR A 188 -5.02 24.83 -3.08
C THR A 188 -5.87 23.68 -3.64
N PHE A 189 -5.68 23.33 -4.92
CA PHE A 189 -6.36 22.20 -5.54
C PHE A 189 -6.04 20.87 -4.83
N ALA A 190 -4.77 20.61 -4.52
CA ALA A 190 -4.34 19.41 -3.81
C ALA A 190 -4.96 19.32 -2.40
N ILE A 191 -4.96 20.42 -1.64
CA ILE A 191 -5.53 20.47 -0.29
C ILE A 191 -7.04 20.26 -0.33
N SER A 192 -7.76 20.85 -1.29
CA SER A 192 -9.19 20.62 -1.47
C SER A 192 -9.48 19.14 -1.72
N GLY A 193 -8.70 18.48 -2.59
CA GLY A 193 -8.85 17.05 -2.86
C GLY A 193 -8.65 16.17 -1.63
N VAL A 194 -7.67 16.47 -0.78
CA VAL A 194 -7.39 15.71 0.45
C VAL A 194 -8.42 16.00 1.56
N SER A 195 -9.01 17.19 1.56
CA SER A 195 -9.96 17.61 2.59
C SER A 195 -11.37 17.05 2.38
N LEU A 196 -11.72 16.65 1.16
CA LEU A 196 -13.02 16.07 0.86
C LEU A 196 -13.08 14.61 1.30
N PRO A 197 -14.14 14.18 2.01
CA PRO A 197 -14.35 12.77 2.30
C PRO A 197 -14.43 11.94 1.01
N SER A 198 -13.79 10.78 1.00
CA SER A 198 -13.71 9.92 -0.19
C SER A 198 -15.09 9.53 -0.75
N PHE A 199 -16.08 9.29 0.12
CA PHE A 199 -17.46 8.99 -0.31
C PHE A 199 -18.12 10.16 -1.05
N LEU A 200 -17.82 11.40 -0.68
CA LEU A 200 -18.37 12.60 -1.31
C LEU A 200 -17.78 12.79 -2.70
N VAL A 201 -16.45 12.64 -2.83
CA VAL A 201 -15.77 12.66 -4.14
C VAL A 201 -16.33 11.57 -5.05
N GLY A 202 -16.55 10.36 -4.50
CA GLY A 202 -17.19 9.27 -5.23
C GLY A 202 -18.60 9.62 -5.71
N ALA A 203 -19.45 10.20 -4.86
CA ALA A 203 -20.80 10.61 -5.23
C ALA A 203 -20.80 11.69 -6.34
N ILE A 204 -19.91 12.68 -6.24
CA ILE A 204 -19.74 13.71 -7.27
C ILE A 204 -19.29 13.09 -8.59
N ALA A 205 -18.31 12.18 -8.56
CA ALA A 205 -17.83 11.49 -9.75
C ALA A 205 -18.95 10.69 -10.43
N VAL A 206 -19.76 9.95 -9.65
CA VAL A 206 -20.92 9.24 -10.18
C VAL A 206 -21.91 10.21 -10.83
N TYR A 207 -22.25 11.33 -10.17
CA TYR A 207 -23.17 12.33 -10.72
C TYR A 207 -22.70 12.94 -12.06
N PHE A 208 -21.39 13.16 -12.23
CA PHE A 208 -20.85 13.66 -13.50
C PHE A 208 -20.72 12.58 -14.59
N MET A 209 -20.65 11.30 -14.22
CA MET A 209 -20.46 10.17 -15.13
C MET A 209 -21.77 9.40 -15.44
N SER A 210 -22.86 9.68 -14.72
CA SER A 210 -24.21 9.16 -14.95
C SER A 210 -24.96 9.94 -16.01
#